data_AF-A0AA88YLJ3-F1
#
_entry.id   AF-A0AA88YLJ3-F1
#
_cell.length_a   1.000
_cell.length_b   1.000
_cell.length_c   1.000
_cell.angle_alpha   90.00
_cell.angle_beta   90.00
_cell.angle_gamma   90.00
#
_symmetry.space_group_name_H-M   'P 1'
#
loop_
_entity.id
_entity.type
_entity.pdbx_description
1 polymer ?
#
loop_
_entity_poly.entity_id
_entity_poly.type
_entity_poly.pdbx_seq_one_letter_code
_entity_poly.pdbx_strand_id
1 'polypeptide(L)'
;MSLKYYPNNSSFRYCSHLNSPLILEGRWKVALVEAFLSSSSPSHELLYISSNICDDSIIEGRKESFLRRLSPNSPGQWKAVIQSPHYIDVKMNEILDIDLYVKTESGDWASFLDEATTVTLHLKAFPFL
;
A
#
# COMPACT_ATOMS: atom_id res chain seq x y z
N MET A 1 -9.05 4.25 -16.70
CA MET A 1 -7.95 4.80 -17.51
C MET A 1 -6.59 4.15 -17.24
N SER A 2 -6.29 3.61 -16.05
CA SER A 2 -4.97 2.99 -15.75
C SER A 2 -4.72 1.61 -16.41
N LEU A 3 -5.76 0.77 -16.59
CA LEU A 3 -5.63 -0.58 -17.16
C LEU A 3 -5.11 -0.61 -18.61
N LYS A 4 -5.24 0.49 -19.37
CA LYS A 4 -4.69 0.59 -20.74
C LYS A 4 -3.18 0.86 -20.76
N TYR A 5 -2.63 1.41 -19.68
CA TYR A 5 -1.21 1.77 -19.58
C TYR A 5 -0.43 0.78 -18.69
N TYR A 6 -1.11 0.12 -17.75
CA TYR A 6 -0.52 -0.88 -16.86
C TYR A 6 -1.34 -2.18 -16.92
N PRO A 7 -1.07 -3.07 -17.90
CA PRO A 7 -1.84 -4.29 -18.09
C PRO A 7 -1.72 -5.28 -16.92
N ASN A 8 -0.72 -5.09 -16.05
CA ASN A 8 -0.52 -5.89 -14.84
C ASN A 8 -1.33 -5.41 -13.64
N ASN A 9 -2.06 -4.29 -13.76
CA ASN A 9 -2.97 -3.87 -12.71
C ASN A 9 -4.14 -4.85 -12.66
N SER A 10 -4.32 -5.46 -11.50
CA SER A 10 -5.44 -6.35 -11.21
C SER A 10 -6.28 -5.75 -10.11
N SER A 11 -7.45 -6.33 -9.86
CA SER A 11 -8.33 -5.86 -8.81
C SER A 11 -7.74 -5.90 -7.39
N PHE A 12 -6.58 -6.54 -7.22
CA PHE A 12 -5.88 -6.76 -5.96
C PHE A 12 -4.45 -6.22 -5.93
N ARG A 13 -3.94 -5.71 -7.07
CA ARG A 13 -2.60 -5.16 -7.22
C ARG A 13 -2.62 -3.95 -8.14
N TYR A 14 -2.20 -2.82 -7.60
CA TYR A 14 -2.09 -1.56 -8.32
C TYR A 14 -0.62 -1.19 -8.48
N CYS A 15 -0.16 -1.13 -9.73
CA CYS A 15 1.13 -0.59 -10.11
C CYS A 15 0.94 0.81 -10.68
N SER A 16 1.79 1.74 -10.25
CA SER A 16 1.93 3.06 -10.84
C SER A 16 3.39 3.28 -11.26
N HIS A 17 3.60 3.50 -12.55
CA HIS A 17 4.86 3.98 -13.07
C HIS A 17 4.90 5.51 -12.97
N LEU A 18 6.00 6.06 -12.47
CA LEU A 18 6.23 7.49 -12.40
C LEU A 18 6.72 8.01 -13.76
N ASN A 19 6.36 9.23 -14.12
CA ASN A 19 6.85 9.84 -15.37
C ASN A 19 8.37 10.04 -15.40
N SER A 20 8.99 10.09 -14.21
CA SER A 20 10.43 10.17 -14.01
C SER A 20 10.79 9.44 -12.72
N PRO A 21 11.98 8.81 -12.63
CA PRO A 21 12.41 8.17 -11.39
C PRO A 21 12.42 9.16 -10.22
N LEU A 22 11.88 8.74 -9.08
CA LEU A 22 12.03 9.44 -7.81
C LEU A 22 13.37 9.05 -7.20
N ILE A 23 14.31 10.00 -7.18
CA ILE A 23 15.64 9.82 -6.60
C ILE A 23 15.62 10.26 -5.13
N LEU A 24 15.89 9.31 -4.25
CA LEU A 24 15.86 9.44 -2.80
C LEU A 24 17.28 9.30 -2.24
N GLU A 25 18.01 10.41 -2.17
CA GLU A 25 19.36 10.43 -1.60
C GLU A 25 19.32 10.31 -0.07
N GLY A 26 20.19 9.46 0.49
CA GLY A 26 20.29 9.23 1.93
C GLY A 26 19.34 8.15 2.43
N ARG A 27 18.91 8.26 3.70
CA ARG A 27 17.98 7.30 4.31
C ARG A 27 16.56 7.87 4.26
N TRP A 28 15.65 7.13 3.67
CA TRP A 28 14.25 7.51 3.58
C TRP A 28 13.38 6.48 4.28
N LYS A 29 12.30 6.98 4.88
CA LYS A 29 11.25 6.17 5.46
C LYS A 29 9.94 6.38 4.70
N VAL A 30 9.11 5.36 4.62
CA VAL A 30 7.76 5.42 4.05
C VAL A 30 6.73 4.98 5.07
N ALA A 31 5.57 5.63 5.07
CA ALA A 31 4.42 5.22 5.86
C ALA A 31 3.12 5.36 5.06
N LEU A 32 2.16 4.49 5.33
CA LEU A 32 0.77 4.71 4.93
C LEU A 32 0.17 5.78 5.87
N VAL A 33 -0.38 6.85 5.31
CA VAL A 33 -1.01 7.94 6.09
C VAL A 33 -2.52 8.04 5.88
N GLU A 34 -3.00 7.58 4.73
CA GLU A 34 -4.42 7.59 4.41
C GLU A 34 -4.74 6.43 3.47
N ALA A 35 -5.90 5.82 3.68
CA ALA A 35 -6.42 4.78 2.82
C ALA A 35 -7.95 4.83 2.79
N PHE A 36 -8.50 4.83 1.60
CA PHE A 36 -9.92 4.63 1.33
C PHE A 36 -10.03 3.51 0.30
N LEU A 37 -10.51 2.36 0.74
CA LEU A 37 -10.81 1.21 -0.09
C LEU A 37 -12.28 0.86 0.08
N SER A 38 -12.94 0.55 -1.03
CA SER A 38 -14.30 0.02 -1.01
C SER A 38 -14.43 -1.17 -1.95
N SER A 39 -15.35 -2.06 -1.60
CA SER A 39 -15.74 -3.19 -2.43
C SER A 39 -17.26 -3.32 -2.46
N SER A 40 -17.78 -3.70 -3.61
CA SER A 40 -19.18 -4.04 -3.82
C SER A 40 -19.61 -5.29 -3.04
N SER A 41 -18.66 -6.14 -2.66
CA SER A 41 -18.89 -7.33 -1.86
C SER A 41 -18.76 -7.01 -0.37
N PRO A 42 -19.81 -7.17 0.44
CA PRO A 42 -19.73 -6.91 1.87
C PRO A 42 -18.77 -7.91 2.53
N SER A 43 -17.68 -7.38 3.10
CA SER A 43 -16.70 -8.15 3.87
C SER A 43 -16.37 -7.43 5.17
N HIS A 44 -16.08 -8.22 6.20
CA HIS A 44 -15.58 -7.77 7.50
C HIS A 44 -14.10 -8.12 7.72
N GLU A 45 -13.42 -8.57 6.68
CA GLU A 45 -12.05 -9.02 6.78
C GLU A 45 -11.09 -7.89 7.10
N LEU A 46 -10.03 -8.24 7.84
CA LEU A 46 -8.87 -7.37 7.99
C LEU A 46 -8.09 -7.37 6.68
N LEU A 47 -7.60 -6.19 6.32
CA LEU A 47 -6.79 -6.02 5.12
C LEU A 47 -5.36 -5.67 5.50
N TYR A 48 -4.40 -6.30 4.83
CA TYR A 48 -2.99 -6.01 4.91
C TYR A 48 -2.54 -5.28 3.64
N ILE A 49 -2.14 -4.01 3.80
CA ILE A 49 -1.61 -3.19 2.72
C ILE A 49 -0.09 -3.31 2.71
N SER A 50 0.45 -3.56 1.52
CA SER A 50 1.87 -3.78 1.29
C SER A 50 2.35 -3.00 0.07
N SER A 51 3.66 -2.71 0.01
CA SER A 51 4.28 -2.03 -1.12
C SER A 51 5.69 -2.49 -1.41
N ASN A 52 6.07 -2.56 -2.69
CA ASN A 52 7.42 -2.94 -3.11
C ASN A 52 8.52 -1.96 -2.66
N ILE A 53 8.17 -0.73 -2.30
CA ILE A 53 9.16 0.31 -1.95
C ILE A 53 9.58 0.29 -0.49
N CYS A 54 8.83 -0.37 0.41
CA CYS A 54 9.23 -0.50 1.81
C CYS A 54 10.05 -1.76 2.05
N ASP A 55 10.85 -1.75 3.11
CA ASP A 55 11.57 -2.94 3.56
C ASP A 55 10.59 -4.02 4.06
N ASP A 56 11.12 -5.23 4.16
CA ASP A 56 10.34 -6.38 4.54
C ASP A 56 10.14 -6.45 6.07
N SER A 57 8.92 -6.76 6.48
CA SER A 57 8.54 -7.08 7.86
C SER A 57 8.21 -8.56 7.99
N ILE A 58 8.21 -9.09 9.21
CA ILE A 58 7.75 -10.44 9.49
C ILE A 58 6.30 -10.37 9.99
N ILE A 59 5.37 -10.89 9.20
CA ILE A 59 3.96 -11.04 9.56
C ILE A 59 3.61 -12.51 9.57
N GLU A 60 3.14 -13.01 10.71
CA GLU A 60 2.70 -14.41 10.86
C GLU A 60 3.75 -15.42 10.37
N GLY A 61 5.03 -15.13 10.61
CA GLY A 61 6.16 -15.96 10.20
C GLY A 61 6.56 -15.84 8.72
N ARG A 62 5.91 -14.96 7.96
CA ARG A 62 6.23 -14.68 6.54
C ARG A 62 6.90 -13.33 6.39
N LYS A 63 7.90 -13.27 5.52
CA LYS A 63 8.58 -12.03 5.15
C LYS A 63 7.78 -11.30 4.07
N GLU A 64 7.23 -10.14 4.39
CA GLU A 64 6.39 -9.34 3.47
C GLU A 64 6.69 -7.84 3.58
N SER A 65 6.67 -7.12 2.46
CA SER A 65 6.84 -5.66 2.39
C SER A 65 5.58 -4.93 2.87
N PHE A 66 5.26 -5.10 4.15
CA PHE A 66 4.03 -4.66 4.79
C PHE A 66 4.10 -3.21 5.22
N LEU A 67 3.03 -2.45 4.95
CA LEU A 67 2.86 -1.10 5.45
C LEU A 67 1.93 -1.04 6.67
N ARG A 68 0.72 -1.61 6.55
CA ARG A 68 -0.29 -1.50 7.61
C ARG A 68 -1.44 -2.48 7.48
N ARG A 69 -2.03 -2.81 8.64
CA ARG A 69 -3.29 -3.53 8.78
C ARG A 69 -4.43 -2.53 8.91
N LEU A 70 -5.49 -2.73 8.13
CA LEU A 70 -6.73 -1.96 8.20
C LEU A 70 -7.89 -2.85 8.68
N SER A 71 -8.71 -2.28 9.55
CA SER A 71 -10.00 -2.86 9.94
C SER A 71 -11.12 -2.17 9.17
N PRO A 72 -12.19 -2.88 8.82
CA PRO A 72 -13.34 -2.28 8.14
C PRO A 72 -14.05 -1.30 9.07
N ASN A 73 -14.48 -0.17 8.53
CA ASN A 73 -15.35 0.78 9.24
C ASN A 73 -16.82 0.35 9.13
N SER A 74 -17.17 -0.27 8.00
CA SER A 74 -18.46 -0.87 7.70
C SER A 74 -18.25 -2.02 6.71
N PRO A 75 -19.23 -2.92 6.50
CA PRO A 75 -19.08 -4.01 5.54
C PRO A 75 -18.63 -3.48 4.17
N GLY A 76 -17.52 -4.00 3.64
CA GLY A 76 -16.98 -3.61 2.34
C GLY A 76 -16.32 -2.23 2.28
N GLN A 77 -16.06 -1.55 3.40
CA GLN A 77 -15.38 -0.24 3.41
C GLN A 77 -14.27 -0.16 4.46
N TRP A 78 -13.09 0.28 4.00
CA TRP A 78 -11.92 0.55 4.82
C TRP A 78 -11.49 1.99 4.60
N LYS A 79 -11.73 2.82 5.60
CA LYS A 79 -11.49 4.26 5.63
C LYS A 79 -10.63 4.60 6.85
N ALA A 80 -9.37 4.91 6.60
CA ALA A 80 -8.39 5.22 7.64
C ALA A 80 -7.63 6.51 7.31
N VAL A 81 -7.70 7.46 8.25
CA VAL A 81 -6.76 8.59 8.36
C VAL A 81 -5.87 8.31 9.56
N ILE A 82 -4.57 8.14 9.30
CA ILE A 82 -3.64 7.58 10.27
C ILE A 82 -2.92 8.70 11.01
N GLN A 83 -3.32 8.94 12.27
CA GLN A 83 -2.73 9.99 13.12
C GLN A 83 -1.28 9.70 13.54
N SER A 84 -0.95 8.42 13.72
CA SER A 84 0.40 7.96 14.06
C SER A 84 0.89 6.97 12.99
N PRO A 85 1.48 7.47 11.90
CA PRO A 85 2.02 6.63 10.83
C PRO A 85 3.21 5.82 11.32
N HIS A 86 3.27 4.56 10.92
CA HIS A 86 4.42 3.70 11.20
C HIS A 86 5.38 3.80 10.02
N TYR A 87 6.57 4.35 10.27
CA TYR A 87 7.58 4.61 9.25
C TYR A 87 8.54 3.44 9.11
N ILE A 88 8.63 2.89 7.92
CA ILE A 88 9.46 1.74 7.54
C ILE A 88 10.55 2.22 6.58
N ASP A 89 11.73 1.60 6.59
CA ASP A 89 12.78 1.94 5.64
C ASP A 89 12.31 1.77 4.19
N VAL A 90 12.71 2.71 3.34
CA VAL A 90 12.56 2.58 1.89
C VAL A 90 13.69 1.67 1.39
N LYS A 91 13.36 0.67 0.60
CA LYS A 91 14.29 -0.39 0.16
C LYS A 91 15.22 0.03 -0.98
N MET A 92 14.84 1.05 -1.74
CA MET A 92 15.53 1.47 -2.96
C MET A 92 15.65 3.00 -3.04
N ASN A 93 16.78 3.48 -3.54
CA ASN A 93 17.05 4.92 -3.67
C ASN A 93 16.51 5.52 -4.98
N GLU A 94 16.16 4.68 -5.94
CA GLU A 94 15.56 5.08 -7.20
C GLU A 94 14.25 4.31 -7.36
N ILE A 95 13.13 5.03 -7.33
CA ILE A 95 11.80 4.45 -7.46
C ILE A 95 11.21 4.91 -8.78
N LEU A 96 10.95 3.96 -9.67
CA LEU A 96 10.24 4.21 -10.92
C LEU A 96 8.83 3.60 -10.89
N ASP A 97 8.69 2.44 -10.26
CA ASP A 97 7.43 1.71 -10.13
C ASP A 97 7.04 1.57 -8.65
N ILE A 98 5.83 2.01 -8.33
CA ILE A 98 5.20 1.81 -7.02
C ILE A 98 4.11 0.75 -7.19
N ASP A 99 4.34 -0.41 -6.61
CA ASP A 99 3.35 -1.46 -6.47
C ASP A 99 2.71 -1.35 -5.09
N LEU A 100 1.40 -1.30 -5.08
CA LEU A 100 0.55 -1.47 -3.91
C LEU A 100 -0.27 -2.73 -4.09
N TYR A 101 -0.33 -3.54 -3.06
CA TYR A 101 -1.17 -4.71 -3.06
C TYR A 101 -1.78 -4.96 -1.70
N VAL A 102 -2.95 -5.59 -1.71
CA VAL A 102 -3.72 -5.83 -0.50
C VAL A 102 -4.07 -7.30 -0.41
N LYS A 103 -3.87 -7.86 0.78
CA LYS A 103 -4.25 -9.21 1.12
C LYS A 103 -5.24 -9.22 2.27
N THR A 104 -6.05 -10.26 2.35
CA THR A 104 -6.86 -10.59 3.51
C THR A 104 -5.98 -11.14 4.63
N GLU A 105 -6.54 -11.33 5.82
CA GLU A 105 -5.85 -11.98 6.94
C GLU A 105 -5.40 -13.41 6.61
N SER A 106 -6.16 -14.15 5.80
CA SER A 106 -5.78 -15.49 5.31
C SER A 106 -4.62 -15.48 4.32
N GLY A 107 -4.18 -14.31 3.87
CA GLY A 107 -3.13 -14.14 2.87
C GLY A 107 -3.64 -14.22 1.42
N ASP A 108 -4.95 -14.28 1.23
CA ASP A 108 -5.58 -14.25 -0.09
C ASP A 108 -5.56 -12.83 -0.67
N TRP A 109 -5.55 -12.71 -1.99
CA TRP A 109 -5.59 -11.41 -2.65
C TRP A 109 -6.97 -10.76 -2.48
N ALA A 110 -7.02 -9.58 -1.86
CA ALA A 110 -8.27 -8.84 -1.69
C ALA A 110 -8.58 -8.04 -2.96
N SER A 111 -9.75 -8.23 -3.56
CA SER A 111 -10.19 -7.47 -4.75
C SER A 111 -10.91 -6.20 -4.33
N PHE A 112 -10.41 -5.01 -4.70
CA PHE A 112 -10.95 -3.69 -4.30
C PHE A 112 -10.88 -2.62 -5.41
N LEU A 113 -10.63 -3.01 -6.67
CA LEU A 113 -10.78 -2.10 -7.83
C LEU A 113 -12.16 -2.16 -8.50
N ASP A 114 -13.12 -2.86 -7.90
CA ASP A 114 -14.52 -2.76 -8.32
C ASP A 114 -15.12 -1.38 -7.99
N GLU A 115 -14.51 -0.66 -7.04
CA GLU A 115 -14.82 0.73 -6.73
C GLU A 115 -13.56 1.62 -6.65
N ALA A 116 -13.76 2.92 -6.45
CA ALA A 116 -12.67 3.90 -6.39
C ALA A 116 -11.85 3.71 -5.10
N THR A 117 -10.58 3.34 -5.27
CA THR A 117 -9.62 3.20 -4.17
C THR A 117 -8.56 4.29 -4.23
N THR A 118 -8.20 4.82 -3.07
CA THR A 118 -7.13 5.81 -2.91
C THR A 118 -6.26 5.46 -1.71
N VAL A 119 -4.95 5.57 -1.90
CA VAL A 119 -3.95 5.31 -0.87
C VAL A 119 -2.93 6.43 -0.92
N THR A 120 -2.57 6.98 0.23
CA THR A 120 -1.56 8.02 0.36
C THR A 120 -0.36 7.47 1.12
N LEU A 121 0.77 7.43 0.44
CA LEU A 121 2.07 7.12 1.03
C LEU A 121 2.80 8.42 1.34
N HIS A 122 3.40 8.50 2.52
CA HIS A 122 4.26 9.61 2.91
C HIS A 122 5.70 9.14 3.02
N LEU A 123 6.57 9.74 2.22
CA LEU A 123 8.01 9.51 2.26
C LEU A 123 8.68 10.65 3.04
N LYS A 124 9.51 10.32 4.03
CA LYS A 124 10.22 11.30 4.86
C LYS A 124 11.70 10.93 4.98
N ALA A 125 12.58 11.89 4.72
CA ALA A 125 14.01 11.74 4.94
C ALA A 125 14.34 11.52 6.42
N PHE A 126 15.34 10.70 6.70
CA PHE A 126 15.80 10.34 8.04
C PHE A 126 17.26 10.78 8.27
N PRO A 127 17.61 11.35 9.45
CA PRO A 127 16.76 11.57 10.62
C PRO A 127 15.65 12.58 10.34
N PHE A 128 14.52 12.42 11.02
CA PHE A 128 13.39 13.32 10.87
C PHE A 128 13.78 14.72 11.35
N LEU A 129 13.85 15.65 10.41
CA LEU A 129 13.81 17.08 10.71
C LEU A 129 12.41 17.49 11.16
#